data_AF-A0A7S4VZW1-F1
#
_entry.id   AF-A0A7S4VZW1-F1
#
_cell.length_a   1.000
_cell.length_b   1.000
_cell.length_c   1.000
_cell.angle_alpha   90.00
_cell.angle_beta   90.00
_cell.angle_gamma   90.00
#
_symmetry.space_group_name_H-M   'P 1'
#
loop_
_entity.id
_entity.type
_entity.pdbx_description
1 polymer ?
#
loop_
_entity_poly.entity_id
_entity_poly.type
_entity_poly.pdbx_seq_one_letter_code
_entity_poly.pdbx_strand_id
1 'polypeptide(L)'
;FAYTAAKKLLGSLNLEDAKRKFDLDETAIASLSSVLPSEAREILDSIDDGLRNPSAFVTAQVRRMRPESAPLAPHAGRGLGGGLPPGASVREMEEEAESLIRQLGLDERAAGVLHEVPLPRAIDILGELRRNRNNVRNPSAYVFNACVKEINNPAAKAAGLGGLDGGGAFGQPLPGMTFGAPAGMAGLPLGMPPPTMPGLPQGPAGAPPQSMVGQVPSWAQAPPASGPVMAPGMPAPASSEVDAAARKAEVERAIEKWNLDETALGALLQIPADQALEILNSLDAGVRNPSAFVTTAARKRLETGAGGPPVAGGSFGMADGDAVDFRRSLKEQVENLIRKSDLDERATGLLHELPLEGALEILGELQRKWEQVRNPSAYVFNAGVKFQEKLAHGGRPSQALGPAARLVQHVEALAARLRLDADAVHALHTVPLEAAAGILEQMHDGVGNPSDFVRRTVERIHQQAAGFGGPAPDPYASGEQALAQRAEGMARELGVDENSLAA
;
A
#
# COMPACT_ATOMS: atom_id res chain seq x y z
N PHE A 1 -8.03 9.03 -56.20
CA PHE A 1 -9.04 8.40 -57.07
C PHE A 1 -9.10 6.88 -56.90
N ALA A 2 -7.99 6.14 -57.02
CA ALA A 2 -7.98 4.68 -56.82
C ALA A 2 -8.41 4.24 -55.40
N TYR A 3 -8.00 4.96 -54.35
CA TYR A 3 -8.45 4.72 -52.96
C TYR A 3 -9.95 4.98 -52.76
N THR A 4 -10.49 6.02 -53.41
CA THR A 4 -11.91 6.39 -53.35
C THR A 4 -12.79 5.40 -54.14
N ALA A 5 -12.28 4.87 -55.25
CA ALA A 5 -12.96 3.84 -56.04
C ALA A 5 -12.88 2.46 -55.37
N ALA A 6 -11.75 2.10 -54.76
CA ALA A 6 -11.60 0.87 -53.97
C ALA A 6 -12.51 0.87 -52.73
N LYS A 7 -12.65 2.01 -52.03
CA LYS A 7 -13.60 2.19 -50.92
C LYS A 7 -15.07 2.03 -51.34
N LYS A 8 -15.39 2.22 -52.62
CA LYS A 8 -16.74 2.07 -53.18
C LYS A 8 -17.02 0.65 -53.70
N LEU A 9 -15.97 -0.14 -53.98
CA LEU A 9 -16.03 -1.49 -54.56
C LEU A 9 -15.85 -2.62 -53.55
N LEU A 10 -15.17 -2.41 -52.42
CA LEU A 10 -14.90 -3.45 -51.40
C LEU A 10 -16.06 -3.73 -50.42
N GLY A 11 -17.28 -3.51 -50.87
CA GLY A 11 -18.48 -3.74 -50.08
C GLY A 11 -18.76 -2.54 -49.18
N SER A 12 -19.86 -1.86 -49.45
CA SER A 12 -20.55 -1.12 -48.41
C SER A 12 -20.86 -2.14 -47.31
N LEU A 13 -20.00 -2.23 -46.29
CA LEU A 13 -20.49 -2.57 -44.97
C LEU A 13 -21.64 -1.59 -44.75
N ASN A 14 -22.86 -2.09 -44.85
CA ASN A 14 -24.03 -1.31 -44.49
C ASN A 14 -23.94 -1.14 -42.99
N LEU A 15 -23.18 -0.13 -42.56
CA LEU A 15 -23.11 0.31 -41.17
C LEU A 15 -24.53 0.64 -40.66
N GLU A 16 -25.43 1.02 -41.55
CA GLU A 16 -26.87 1.14 -41.28
C GLU A 16 -27.56 -0.20 -40.97
N ASP A 17 -27.20 -1.29 -41.66
CA ASP A 17 -27.72 -2.61 -41.34
C ASP A 17 -27.12 -3.12 -40.02
N ALA A 18 -25.83 -2.87 -39.77
CA ALA A 18 -25.19 -3.18 -38.50
C ALA A 18 -25.78 -2.36 -37.33
N LYS A 19 -26.07 -1.07 -37.56
CA LYS A 19 -26.78 -0.19 -36.62
C LYS A 19 -28.11 -0.77 -36.23
N ARG A 20 -28.91 -1.22 -37.21
CA ARG A 20 -30.23 -1.80 -36.97
C ARG A 20 -30.17 -3.19 -36.33
N LYS A 21 -29.21 -4.02 -36.75
CA LYS A 21 -29.08 -5.41 -36.29
C LYS A 21 -28.63 -5.48 -34.83
N PHE A 22 -27.66 -4.65 -34.44
CA PHE A 22 -27.04 -4.68 -33.11
C PHE A 22 -27.40 -3.47 -32.23
N ASP A 23 -28.34 -2.63 -32.67
CA ASP A 23 -28.76 -1.41 -31.96
C ASP A 23 -27.57 -0.50 -31.54
N LEU A 24 -26.65 -0.28 -32.48
CA LEU A 24 -25.43 0.50 -32.23
C LEU A 24 -25.72 2.00 -32.15
N ASP A 25 -25.13 2.66 -31.16
CA ASP A 25 -25.20 4.13 -31.04
C ASP A 25 -24.31 4.84 -32.08
N GLU A 26 -24.53 6.15 -32.24
CA GLU A 26 -23.81 6.96 -33.23
C GLU A 26 -22.29 7.01 -32.96
N THR A 27 -21.89 6.94 -31.69
CA THR A 27 -20.49 6.90 -31.23
C THR A 27 -19.78 5.62 -31.68
N ALA A 28 -20.43 4.47 -31.53
CA ALA A 28 -19.90 3.18 -31.94
C ALA A 28 -19.77 3.12 -33.47
N ILE A 29 -20.73 3.67 -34.21
CA ILE A 29 -20.68 3.75 -35.68
C ILE A 29 -19.58 4.70 -36.15
N ALA A 30 -19.41 5.85 -35.49
CA ALA A 30 -18.32 6.78 -35.77
C ALA A 30 -16.96 6.10 -35.51
N SER A 31 -16.86 5.30 -34.45
CA SER A 31 -15.67 4.52 -34.12
C SER A 31 -15.38 3.45 -35.17
N LEU A 32 -16.38 2.66 -35.60
CA LEU A 32 -16.25 1.68 -36.68
C LEU A 32 -15.88 2.31 -38.03
N SER A 33 -16.38 3.51 -38.31
CA SER A 33 -16.04 4.26 -39.54
C SER A 33 -14.58 4.71 -39.57
N SER A 34 -13.90 4.64 -38.43
CA SER A 34 -12.53 5.14 -38.22
C SER A 34 -11.45 4.06 -38.32
N VAL A 35 -11.85 2.79 -38.44
CA VAL A 35 -10.99 1.61 -38.67
C VAL A 35 -11.15 1.08 -40.10
N LEU A 36 -10.28 0.15 -40.52
CA LEU A 36 -10.36 -0.43 -41.86
C LEU A 36 -11.65 -1.26 -41.99
N PRO A 37 -12.32 -1.29 -43.17
CA PRO A 37 -13.57 -2.03 -43.34
C PRO A 37 -13.47 -3.52 -43.00
N SER A 38 -12.32 -4.15 -43.24
CA SER A 38 -12.05 -5.54 -42.87
C SER A 38 -12.07 -5.74 -41.35
N GLU A 39 -11.44 -4.84 -40.60
CA GLU A 39 -11.40 -4.88 -39.12
C GLU A 39 -12.77 -4.57 -38.53
N ALA A 40 -13.48 -3.57 -39.08
CA ALA A 40 -14.84 -3.25 -38.68
C ALA A 40 -15.76 -4.48 -38.81
N ARG A 41 -15.60 -5.27 -39.87
CA ARG A 41 -16.36 -6.51 -40.07
C ARG A 41 -16.00 -7.56 -39.03
N GLU A 42 -14.72 -7.75 -38.73
CA GLU A 42 -14.27 -8.68 -37.69
C GLU A 42 -14.83 -8.32 -36.30
N ILE A 43 -14.87 -7.02 -35.96
CA ILE A 43 -15.50 -6.56 -34.71
C ILE A 43 -16.98 -6.93 -34.70
N LEU A 44 -17.70 -6.65 -35.78
CA LEU A 44 -19.13 -6.93 -35.87
C LEU A 44 -19.44 -8.44 -35.85
N ASP A 45 -18.60 -9.25 -36.46
CA ASP A 45 -18.73 -10.72 -36.45
C ASP A 45 -18.41 -11.32 -35.06
N SER A 46 -17.68 -10.58 -34.21
CA SER A 46 -17.38 -10.99 -32.82
C SER A 46 -18.44 -10.62 -31.78
N ILE A 47 -19.53 -9.94 -32.19
CA ILE A 47 -20.62 -9.59 -31.28
C ILE A 47 -21.55 -10.78 -31.13
N ASP A 48 -21.60 -11.37 -29.93
CA ASP A 48 -22.60 -12.37 -29.57
C ASP A 48 -23.99 -11.76 -29.35
N ASP A 49 -25.05 -12.47 -29.74
CA ASP A 49 -26.45 -12.01 -29.58
C ASP A 49 -26.86 -11.80 -28.09
N GLY A 50 -26.07 -12.32 -27.14
CA GLY A 50 -26.27 -12.15 -25.70
C GLY A 50 -25.62 -10.89 -25.11
N LEU A 51 -24.96 -10.06 -25.90
CA LEU A 51 -24.22 -8.92 -25.38
C LEU A 51 -25.16 -7.80 -24.90
N ARG A 52 -25.08 -7.47 -23.61
CA ARG A 52 -25.96 -6.45 -22.98
C ARG A 52 -25.77 -5.03 -23.53
N ASN A 53 -24.57 -4.71 -24.03
CA ASN A 53 -24.26 -3.39 -24.59
C ASN A 53 -23.25 -3.52 -25.75
N PRO A 54 -23.72 -3.78 -26.98
CA PRO A 54 -22.87 -3.95 -28.15
C PRO A 54 -22.13 -2.66 -28.53
N SER A 55 -22.72 -1.47 -28.32
CA SER A 55 -22.07 -0.17 -28.60
C SER A 55 -20.78 0.04 -27.79
N ALA A 56 -20.81 -0.30 -26.49
CA ALA A 56 -19.63 -0.20 -25.63
C ALA A 56 -18.53 -1.19 -26.03
N PHE A 57 -18.92 -2.43 -26.39
CA PHE A 57 -17.99 -3.45 -26.86
C PHE A 57 -17.29 -3.03 -28.15
N VAL A 58 -18.07 -2.58 -29.14
CA VAL A 58 -17.54 -2.06 -30.41
C VAL A 58 -16.54 -0.93 -30.17
N THR A 59 -16.91 0.05 -29.34
CA THR A 59 -16.03 1.20 -29.04
C THR A 59 -14.74 0.76 -28.35
N ALA A 60 -14.82 -0.20 -27.42
CA ALA A 60 -13.65 -0.76 -26.74
C ALA A 60 -12.75 -1.56 -27.70
N GLN A 61 -13.34 -2.35 -28.59
CA GLN A 61 -12.60 -3.19 -29.53
C GLN A 61 -11.94 -2.35 -30.64
N VAL A 62 -12.63 -1.33 -31.16
CA VAL A 62 -12.04 -0.33 -32.05
C VAL A 62 -10.85 0.37 -31.38
N ARG A 63 -10.98 0.72 -30.09
CA ARG A 63 -9.90 1.34 -29.33
C ARG A 63 -8.69 0.41 -29.14
N ARG A 64 -8.91 -0.90 -29.05
CA ARG A 64 -7.83 -1.91 -28.98
C ARG A 64 -7.18 -2.15 -30.34
N MET A 65 -7.96 -2.13 -31.42
CA MET A 65 -7.50 -2.44 -32.77
C MET A 65 -6.90 -1.27 -33.50
N ARG A 66 -7.24 -0.02 -33.14
CA ARG A 66 -6.28 1.05 -33.36
C ARG A 66 -5.08 0.69 -32.48
N PRO A 67 -3.93 0.29 -33.07
CA PRO A 67 -2.72 0.33 -32.29
C PRO A 67 -2.62 1.82 -31.91
N GLU A 68 -2.88 2.12 -30.65
CA GLU A 68 -2.44 3.35 -30.02
C GLU A 68 -1.01 3.50 -30.51
N SER A 69 -0.78 4.47 -31.39
CA SER A 69 0.38 4.55 -32.29
C SER A 69 1.69 4.30 -31.54
N ALA A 70 2.07 3.02 -31.39
CA ALA A 70 2.89 2.51 -30.29
C ALA A 70 2.51 3.03 -28.87
N PRO A 71 2.50 2.18 -27.83
CA PRO A 71 2.92 2.68 -26.52
C PRO A 71 4.39 3.06 -26.68
N LEU A 72 4.66 4.33 -26.97
CA LEU A 72 5.95 4.90 -26.60
C LEU A 72 6.15 4.51 -25.13
N ALA A 73 7.24 3.77 -24.87
CA ALA A 73 7.69 3.23 -23.58
C ALA A 73 7.25 4.09 -22.38
N PRO A 74 7.09 3.51 -21.16
CA PRO A 74 6.88 4.31 -19.96
C PRO A 74 7.89 5.45 -19.98
N HIS A 75 7.37 6.67 -20.14
CA HIS A 75 8.17 7.89 -20.19
C HIS A 75 8.70 8.15 -18.78
N ALA A 76 9.62 7.32 -18.33
CA ALA A 76 10.79 7.80 -17.64
C ALA A 76 11.51 8.71 -18.64
N GLY A 77 11.25 10.01 -18.55
CA GLY A 77 12.14 11.01 -19.14
C GLY A 77 11.90 11.44 -20.60
N ARG A 78 10.66 11.48 -21.11
CA ARG A 78 10.34 12.52 -22.10
C ARG A 78 9.43 13.54 -21.44
N GLY A 79 10.08 14.58 -20.93
CA GLY A 79 9.41 15.83 -20.68
C GLY A 79 8.59 16.20 -21.91
N LEU A 80 7.28 16.31 -21.71
CA LEU A 80 6.63 17.55 -22.09
C LEU A 80 7.19 18.59 -21.11
N GLY A 81 8.24 19.36 -21.39
CA GLY A 81 8.91 19.57 -22.66
C GLY A 81 8.01 20.17 -23.75
N GLY A 82 6.71 20.36 -23.48
CA GLY A 82 6.20 21.71 -23.60
C GLY A 82 7.06 22.52 -22.65
N GLY A 83 8.27 22.89 -23.10
CA GLY A 83 9.03 23.91 -22.43
C GLY A 83 8.01 25.01 -22.24
N LEU A 84 7.81 25.40 -20.98
CA LEU A 84 7.16 26.67 -20.68
C LEU A 84 7.60 27.60 -21.82
N PRO A 85 6.66 28.16 -22.60
CA PRO A 85 7.06 29.09 -23.64
C PRO A 85 8.06 30.04 -22.98
N PRO A 86 9.32 30.10 -23.46
CA PRO A 86 10.40 30.69 -22.68
C PRO A 86 10.02 32.13 -22.37
N GLY A 87 9.64 32.39 -21.11
CA GLY A 87 9.08 33.66 -20.68
C GLY A 87 7.73 33.62 -19.96
N ALA A 88 6.98 32.51 -19.95
CA ALA A 88 5.74 32.44 -19.17
C ALA A 88 6.08 32.51 -17.67
N SER A 89 5.75 33.64 -17.05
CA SER A 89 5.96 33.83 -15.63
C SER A 89 5.03 32.90 -14.85
N VAL A 90 5.45 32.43 -13.66
CA VAL A 90 4.59 31.63 -12.76
C VAL A 90 3.23 32.31 -12.55
N ARG A 91 3.25 33.65 -12.49
CA ARG A 91 2.05 34.49 -12.39
C ARG A 91 1.08 34.33 -13.56
N GLU A 92 1.57 34.23 -14.80
CA GLU A 92 0.70 34.00 -15.96
C GLU A 92 0.00 32.64 -15.90
N MET A 93 0.70 31.61 -15.42
CA MET A 93 0.13 30.28 -15.21
C MET A 93 -0.90 30.27 -14.08
N GLU A 94 -0.68 31.04 -13.00
CA GLU A 94 -1.67 31.19 -11.92
C GLU A 94 -2.92 31.92 -12.42
N GLU A 95 -2.74 33.01 -13.18
CA GLU A 95 -3.83 33.74 -13.80
C GLU A 95 -4.61 32.87 -14.81
N GLU A 96 -3.91 32.03 -15.59
CA GLU A 96 -4.54 31.05 -16.49
C GLU A 96 -5.36 30.03 -15.72
N ALA A 97 -4.79 29.43 -14.68
CA ALA A 97 -5.47 28.45 -13.82
C ALA A 97 -6.72 29.06 -13.16
N GLU A 98 -6.62 30.26 -12.60
CA GLU A 98 -7.77 30.98 -12.03
C GLU A 98 -8.86 31.27 -13.06
N SER A 99 -8.47 31.67 -14.29
CA SER A 99 -9.44 31.92 -15.36
C SER A 99 -10.23 30.66 -15.72
N LEU A 100 -9.55 29.50 -15.76
CA LEU A 100 -10.14 28.20 -16.06
C LEU A 100 -11.05 27.73 -14.92
N ILE A 101 -10.67 27.93 -13.66
CA ILE A 101 -11.50 27.64 -12.47
C ILE A 101 -12.83 28.39 -12.56
N ARG A 102 -12.78 29.71 -12.85
CA ARG A 102 -13.99 30.54 -13.00
C ARG A 102 -14.81 30.15 -14.22
N GLN A 103 -14.17 29.85 -15.35
CA GLN A 103 -14.84 29.46 -16.60
C GLN A 103 -15.56 28.11 -16.49
N LEU A 104 -14.97 27.16 -15.76
CA LEU A 104 -15.53 25.82 -15.55
C LEU A 104 -16.54 25.78 -14.39
N GLY A 105 -16.63 26.84 -13.58
CA GLY A 105 -17.55 26.93 -12.46
C GLY A 105 -17.23 25.92 -11.36
N LEU A 106 -15.93 25.74 -11.06
CA LEU A 106 -15.51 24.84 -9.99
C LEU A 106 -15.84 25.44 -8.62
N ASP A 107 -16.32 24.58 -7.72
CA ASP A 107 -16.54 24.91 -6.32
C ASP A 107 -15.24 25.21 -5.57
N GLU A 108 -15.37 25.92 -4.45
CA GLU A 108 -14.24 26.35 -3.61
C GLU A 108 -13.42 25.16 -3.07
N ARG A 109 -14.05 24.00 -2.87
CA ARG A 109 -13.36 22.79 -2.41
C ARG A 109 -12.45 22.21 -3.48
N ALA A 110 -12.92 22.05 -4.72
CA ALA A 110 -12.07 21.57 -5.80
C ALA A 110 -10.96 22.57 -6.12
N ALA A 111 -11.25 23.87 -6.07
CA ALA A 111 -10.25 24.92 -6.25
C ALA A 111 -9.17 24.87 -5.16
N GLY A 112 -9.56 24.70 -3.89
CA GLY A 112 -8.63 24.59 -2.77
C GLY A 112 -7.63 23.43 -2.93
N VAL A 113 -8.12 22.24 -3.29
CA VAL A 113 -7.24 21.08 -3.51
C VAL A 113 -6.40 21.23 -4.78
N LEU A 114 -6.89 21.94 -5.80
CA LEU A 114 -6.12 22.22 -7.01
C LEU A 114 -4.91 23.13 -6.74
N HIS A 115 -4.98 24.05 -5.77
CA HIS A 115 -3.83 24.87 -5.34
C HIS A 115 -2.74 24.07 -4.60
N GLU A 116 -3.05 22.87 -4.09
CA GLU A 116 -2.05 21.97 -3.48
C GLU A 116 -1.26 21.18 -4.53
N VAL A 117 -1.73 21.14 -5.78
CA VAL A 117 -1.08 20.45 -6.90
C VAL A 117 -0.08 21.39 -7.58
N PRO A 118 1.09 20.91 -8.04
CA PRO A 118 2.01 21.74 -8.83
C PRO A 118 1.30 22.41 -10.02
N LEU A 119 1.51 23.71 -10.17
CA LEU A 119 0.77 24.56 -11.11
C LEU A 119 0.72 24.05 -12.56
N PRO A 120 1.82 23.51 -13.15
CA PRO A 120 1.77 22.94 -14.50
C PRO A 120 0.78 21.78 -14.59
N ARG A 121 0.73 20.95 -13.54
CA ARG A 121 -0.14 19.78 -13.47
C ARG A 121 -1.60 20.17 -13.21
N ALA A 122 -1.84 21.22 -12.44
CA ALA A 122 -3.16 21.80 -12.28
C ALA A 122 -3.75 22.27 -13.62
N ILE A 123 -2.95 22.95 -14.46
CA ILE A 123 -3.36 23.40 -15.79
C ILE A 123 -3.69 22.21 -16.70
N ASP A 124 -2.90 21.13 -16.65
CA ASP A 124 -3.18 19.90 -17.40
C ASP A 124 -4.54 19.29 -17.02
N ILE A 125 -4.80 19.15 -15.71
CA ILE A 125 -6.06 18.60 -15.18
C ILE A 125 -7.25 19.45 -15.64
N LEU A 126 -7.13 20.77 -15.58
CA LEU A 126 -8.15 21.71 -16.06
C LEU A 126 -8.33 21.62 -17.58
N GLY A 127 -7.24 21.45 -18.33
CA GLY A 127 -7.24 21.26 -19.78
C GLY A 127 -7.94 19.96 -20.21
N GLU A 128 -7.72 18.87 -19.48
CA GLU A 128 -8.43 17.60 -19.68
C GLU A 128 -9.93 17.74 -19.41
N LEU A 129 -10.30 18.39 -18.29
CA LEU A 129 -11.71 18.64 -17.98
C LEU A 129 -12.37 19.49 -19.08
N ARG A 130 -11.68 20.50 -19.60
CA ARG A 130 -12.19 21.35 -20.69
C ARG A 130 -12.47 20.56 -21.96
N ARG A 131 -11.60 19.61 -22.32
CA ARG A 131 -11.81 18.71 -23.48
C ARG A 131 -12.98 17.75 -23.26
N ASN A 132 -13.17 17.30 -22.01
CA ASN A 132 -14.17 16.28 -21.65
C ASN A 132 -15.44 16.88 -21.02
N ARG A 133 -15.67 18.19 -21.13
CA ARG A 133 -16.72 18.90 -20.40
C ARG A 133 -18.12 18.29 -20.60
N ASN A 134 -18.42 17.83 -21.80
CA ASN A 134 -19.74 17.26 -22.13
C ASN A 134 -19.95 15.85 -21.56
N ASN A 135 -18.88 15.16 -21.17
CA ASN A 135 -18.93 13.81 -20.61
C ASN A 135 -18.85 13.80 -19.07
N VAL A 136 -18.40 14.89 -18.47
CA VAL A 136 -18.24 15.00 -17.02
C VAL A 136 -19.51 15.59 -16.40
N ARG A 137 -20.27 14.76 -15.69
CA ARG A 137 -21.52 15.15 -15.02
C ARG A 137 -21.31 16.18 -13.90
N ASN A 138 -20.18 16.10 -13.18
CA ASN A 138 -19.83 17.01 -12.10
C ASN A 138 -18.34 17.42 -12.25
N PRO A 139 -18.04 18.63 -12.76
CA PRO A 139 -16.68 19.08 -13.03
C PRO A 139 -15.85 19.22 -11.73
N SER A 140 -16.44 19.71 -10.65
CA SER A 140 -15.81 19.83 -9.33
C SER A 140 -15.32 18.49 -8.79
N ALA A 141 -16.18 17.46 -8.83
CA ALA A 141 -15.82 16.14 -8.35
C ALA A 141 -14.72 15.49 -9.20
N TYR A 142 -14.70 15.75 -10.51
CA TYR A 142 -13.64 15.27 -11.39
C TYR A 142 -12.29 15.88 -11.01
N VAL A 143 -12.21 17.21 -10.90
CA VAL A 143 -10.97 17.93 -10.56
C VAL A 143 -10.48 17.53 -9.17
N PHE A 144 -11.37 17.50 -8.18
CA PHE A 144 -11.02 17.08 -6.82
C PHE A 144 -10.38 15.68 -6.80
N ASN A 145 -11.00 14.70 -7.46
CA ASN A 145 -10.47 13.33 -7.50
C ASN A 145 -9.15 13.23 -8.28
N ALA A 146 -9.00 14.00 -9.36
CA ALA A 146 -7.76 14.06 -10.12
C ALA A 146 -6.61 14.63 -9.28
N CYS A 147 -6.86 15.73 -8.56
CA CYS A 147 -5.87 16.34 -7.66
C CYS A 147 -5.50 15.42 -6.50
N VAL A 148 -6.48 14.80 -5.84
CA VAL A 148 -6.22 13.83 -4.76
C VAL A 148 -5.39 12.65 -5.26
N LYS A 149 -5.66 12.18 -6.49
CA LYS A 149 -4.86 11.10 -7.10
C LYS A 149 -3.42 11.55 -7.36
N GLU A 150 -3.22 12.78 -7.82
CA GLU A 150 -1.89 13.34 -8.09
C GLU A 150 -1.09 13.58 -6.81
N ILE A 151 -1.70 14.11 -5.75
CA ILE A 151 -1.09 14.33 -4.44
C ILE A 151 -0.65 13.01 -3.79
N ASN A 152 -1.46 11.97 -3.97
CA ASN A 152 -1.17 10.62 -3.47
C ASN A 152 -0.24 9.82 -4.38
N ASN A 153 0.10 10.33 -5.57
CA ASN A 153 1.02 9.66 -6.48
C ASN A 153 2.46 9.88 -5.99
N PRO A 154 3.17 8.84 -5.53
CA PRO A 154 4.53 8.99 -5.00
C PRO A 154 5.53 9.50 -6.05
N ALA A 155 5.25 9.29 -7.34
CA ALA A 155 6.08 9.80 -8.44
C ALA A 155 6.09 11.34 -8.52
N ALA A 156 4.96 12.00 -8.20
CA ALA A 156 4.86 13.46 -8.20
C ALA A 156 5.64 14.08 -7.04
N LYS A 157 5.66 13.42 -5.87
CA LYS A 157 6.46 13.86 -4.71
C LYS A 157 7.97 13.75 -4.96
N ALA A 158 8.41 12.74 -5.71
CA ALA A 158 9.81 12.60 -6.09
C ALA A 158 10.28 13.71 -7.05
N ALA A 159 9.38 14.25 -7.88
CA ALA A 159 9.69 15.34 -8.80
C ALA A 159 9.63 16.75 -8.18
N GLY A 160 8.91 16.93 -7.05
CA GLY A 160 8.57 18.25 -6.51
C GLY A 160 9.51 18.86 -5.46
N LEU A 161 10.51 18.14 -4.96
CA LEU A 161 11.38 18.61 -3.86
C LEU A 161 12.87 18.70 -4.22
N GLY A 162 13.24 18.52 -5.49
CA GLY A 162 14.62 18.32 -5.91
C GLY A 162 15.36 19.50 -6.54
N GLY A 163 14.82 20.72 -6.56
CA GLY A 163 15.51 21.77 -7.32
C GLY A 163 15.09 23.18 -7.00
N LEU A 164 15.72 23.78 -5.99
CA LEU A 164 15.97 25.22 -5.88
C LEU A 164 17.08 25.42 -4.81
N ASP A 165 18.26 24.84 -5.02
CA ASP A 165 19.47 25.35 -4.37
C ASP A 165 20.72 25.10 -5.23
N GLY A 166 21.34 26.21 -5.64
CA GLY A 166 22.78 26.38 -5.86
C GLY A 166 23.57 25.45 -6.78
N GLY A 167 23.77 25.89 -8.04
CA GLY A 167 25.13 25.98 -8.63
C GLY A 167 25.73 24.73 -9.25
N GLY A 168 26.09 24.82 -10.54
CA GLY A 168 27.02 23.87 -11.16
C GLY A 168 26.72 23.55 -12.62
N ALA A 169 26.94 24.52 -13.50
CA ALA A 169 27.13 24.24 -14.92
C ALA A 169 28.45 23.48 -15.10
N PHE A 170 28.41 22.15 -15.29
CA PHE A 170 29.49 21.41 -15.94
C PHE A 170 28.91 20.28 -16.78
N GLY A 171 29.14 20.39 -18.09
CA GLY A 171 28.63 19.49 -19.11
C GLY A 171 29.28 18.11 -19.07
N GLN A 172 28.54 17.13 -19.59
CA GLN A 172 29.10 15.84 -19.97
C GLN A 172 30.07 16.02 -21.15
N PRO A 173 31.22 15.31 -21.17
CA PRO A 173 32.11 15.35 -22.31
C PRO A 173 31.56 14.47 -23.45
N LEU A 174 31.52 15.06 -24.64
CA LEU A 174 31.39 14.33 -25.90
C LEU A 174 32.64 13.47 -26.14
N PRO A 175 32.51 12.23 -26.64
CA PRO A 175 33.65 11.40 -26.99
C PRO A 175 34.20 11.81 -28.37
N GLY A 176 35.51 12.11 -28.45
CA GLY A 176 36.23 12.02 -29.73
C GLY A 176 37.00 13.24 -30.25
N MET A 177 37.68 14.03 -29.41
CA MET A 177 38.71 14.94 -29.92
C MET A 177 40.01 14.87 -29.11
N THR A 178 41.00 14.23 -29.72
CA THR A 178 42.41 14.30 -29.35
C THR A 178 42.96 15.70 -29.64
N PHE A 179 43.34 16.45 -28.62
CA PHE A 179 44.18 17.64 -28.77
C PHE A 179 45.49 17.45 -28.01
N GLY A 180 46.58 17.64 -28.75
CA GLY A 180 47.94 17.53 -28.27
C GLY A 180 48.30 18.61 -27.26
N ALA A 181 49.17 18.21 -26.33
CA ALA A 181 49.82 19.06 -25.35
C ALA A 181 50.60 20.22 -26.00
N PRO A 182 50.83 21.30 -25.24
CA PRO A 182 52.22 21.58 -24.97
C PRO A 182 52.57 21.68 -23.49
N ALA A 183 53.82 21.33 -23.25
CA ALA A 183 54.54 21.27 -22.01
C ALA A 183 54.61 22.61 -21.25
N GLY A 184 54.73 22.47 -19.93
CA GLY A 184 55.48 23.40 -19.10
C GLY A 184 54.65 24.10 -18.04
N MET A 185 54.71 23.61 -16.81
CA MET A 185 54.91 24.43 -15.61
C MET A 185 55.20 23.51 -14.42
N ALA A 186 56.32 23.80 -13.78
CA ALA A 186 56.93 23.03 -12.72
C ALA A 186 56.36 23.42 -11.35
N GLY A 187 56.35 22.44 -10.45
CA GLY A 187 56.66 22.59 -9.03
C GLY A 187 55.59 23.23 -8.14
N LEU A 188 55.11 22.45 -7.16
CA LEU A 188 55.14 22.78 -5.72
C LEU A 188 54.65 21.53 -4.94
N PRO A 189 55.42 21.01 -3.96
CA PRO A 189 54.96 19.95 -3.06
C PRO A 189 54.50 20.57 -1.73
N LEU A 190 53.33 20.21 -1.22
CA LEU A 190 53.00 20.38 0.20
C LEU A 190 51.78 19.53 0.56
N GLY A 191 52.06 18.40 1.22
CA GLY A 191 51.09 17.65 1.97
C GLY A 191 50.72 18.37 3.26
N MET A 192 49.45 18.26 3.65
CA MET A 192 49.01 18.45 5.03
C MET A 192 48.06 17.31 5.38
N PRO A 193 48.35 16.51 6.42
CA PRO A 193 47.40 15.57 6.98
C PRO A 193 46.35 16.30 7.85
N PRO A 194 45.14 15.75 8.00
CA PRO A 194 44.11 16.34 8.85
C PRO A 194 44.47 16.25 10.35
N PRO A 195 43.96 17.17 11.18
CA PRO A 195 44.31 17.27 12.59
C PRO A 195 43.72 16.14 13.43
N THR A 196 44.61 15.46 14.15
CA THR A 196 44.33 14.52 15.24
C THR A 196 43.63 15.24 16.39
N MET A 197 42.39 14.83 16.72
CA MET A 197 41.68 15.32 17.90
C MET A 197 42.17 14.59 19.17
N PRO A 198 42.44 15.29 20.28
CA PRO A 198 42.88 14.68 21.53
C PRO A 198 41.72 14.16 22.39
N GLY A 199 41.82 12.88 22.75
CA GLY A 199 41.40 12.23 24.00
C GLY A 199 40.17 12.77 24.76
N LEU A 200 39.07 12.02 24.67
CA LEU A 200 38.03 11.99 25.71
C LEU A 200 38.36 10.88 26.74
N PRO A 201 38.37 11.18 28.05
CA PRO A 201 38.64 10.18 29.08
C PRO A 201 37.47 9.21 29.24
N GLN A 202 37.77 7.92 29.15
CA GLN A 202 36.88 6.83 29.53
C GLN A 202 36.58 6.91 31.03
N GLY A 203 35.32 7.13 31.38
CA GLY A 203 34.83 7.01 32.76
C GLY A 203 34.66 5.54 33.14
N PRO A 204 34.99 5.15 34.39
CA PRO A 204 34.89 3.76 34.83
C PRO A 204 33.44 3.33 35.06
N ALA A 205 33.14 2.12 34.60
CA ALA A 205 31.89 1.41 34.83
C ALA A 205 31.64 1.20 36.33
N GLY A 206 30.66 1.93 36.87
CA GLY A 206 30.12 1.70 38.21
C GLY A 206 29.05 0.61 38.18
N ALA A 207 29.41 -0.59 38.61
CA ALA A 207 28.48 -1.65 38.95
C ALA A 207 27.67 -1.27 40.21
N PRO A 208 26.35 -1.55 40.28
CA PRO A 208 25.60 -1.39 41.52
C PRO A 208 25.98 -2.50 42.53
N PRO A 209 26.11 -2.18 43.83
CA PRO A 209 26.46 -3.16 44.84
C PRO A 209 25.28 -4.11 45.11
N GLN A 210 25.61 -5.40 45.14
CA GLN A 210 24.78 -6.45 45.69
C GLN A 210 24.41 -6.10 47.13
N SER A 211 23.11 -5.97 47.39
CA SER A 211 22.57 -5.87 48.74
C SER A 211 22.79 -7.19 49.47
N MET A 212 23.43 -7.07 50.63
CA MET A 212 23.66 -8.13 51.59
C MET A 212 22.35 -8.81 52.00
N VAL A 213 22.26 -10.11 51.72
CA VAL A 213 21.35 -11.03 52.39
C VAL A 213 21.86 -11.23 53.81
N GLY A 214 21.25 -10.55 54.77
CA GLY A 214 21.44 -10.80 56.19
C GLY A 214 20.85 -12.15 56.57
N GLN A 215 21.71 -13.11 56.90
CA GLN A 215 21.35 -14.31 57.64
C GLN A 215 20.78 -13.93 59.00
N VAL A 216 19.51 -14.28 59.24
CA VAL A 216 18.92 -14.29 60.58
C VAL A 216 19.18 -15.65 61.24
N PRO A 217 19.62 -15.72 62.51
CA PRO A 217 19.96 -16.98 63.17
C PRO A 217 18.77 -17.90 63.44
N SER A 218 18.95 -19.18 63.11
CA SER A 218 18.05 -20.31 63.31
C SER A 218 18.22 -20.97 64.70
N TRP A 219 17.67 -20.38 65.77
CA TRP A 219 17.63 -21.08 67.07
C TRP A 219 16.45 -20.79 68.01
N ALA A 220 15.42 -20.03 67.59
CA ALA A 220 14.21 -19.84 68.40
C ALA A 220 13.03 -20.71 67.90
N GLN A 221 13.20 -22.04 67.92
CA GLN A 221 12.09 -22.98 67.93
C GLN A 221 11.75 -23.32 69.39
N ALA A 222 10.61 -22.80 69.87
CA ALA A 222 9.96 -23.27 71.07
C ALA A 222 8.69 -24.06 70.67
N PRO A 223 8.43 -25.25 71.26
CA PRO A 223 7.25 -26.07 70.99
C PRO A 223 5.96 -25.52 71.66
N PRO A 224 4.76 -26.00 71.25
CA PRO A 224 3.49 -25.30 71.44
C PRO A 224 2.88 -25.54 72.82
N ALA A 225 2.45 -24.45 73.48
CA ALA A 225 1.55 -24.51 74.62
C ALA A 225 0.12 -24.70 74.11
N SER A 226 -0.50 -25.80 74.55
CA SER A 226 -1.90 -26.14 74.31
C SER A 226 -2.81 -25.13 75.02
N GLY A 227 -3.53 -24.32 74.25
CA GLY A 227 -4.56 -23.39 74.70
C GLY A 227 -5.93 -23.73 74.09
N PRO A 228 -7.03 -23.37 74.75
CA PRO A 228 -8.35 -23.97 74.54
C PRO A 228 -8.98 -23.57 73.20
N VAL A 229 -9.61 -24.56 72.58
CA VAL A 229 -10.42 -24.48 71.36
C VAL A 229 -11.51 -23.41 71.52
N MET A 230 -11.28 -22.22 70.97
CA MET A 230 -12.31 -21.21 70.77
C MET A 230 -12.99 -21.45 69.43
N ALA A 231 -14.32 -21.39 69.46
CA ALA A 231 -15.24 -21.76 68.41
C ALA A 231 -14.98 -21.07 67.05
N PRO A 232 -15.30 -21.72 65.92
CA PRO A 232 -15.10 -21.17 64.59
C PRO A 232 -16.05 -19.98 64.33
N GLY A 233 -15.44 -18.79 64.33
CA GLY A 233 -15.49 -17.84 63.20
C GLY A 233 -16.86 -17.32 62.76
N MET A 234 -17.33 -16.26 63.42
CA MET A 234 -18.21 -15.30 62.76
C MET A 234 -17.41 -14.50 61.72
N PRO A 235 -17.87 -14.36 60.46
CA PRO A 235 -17.19 -13.56 59.46
C PRO A 235 -17.26 -12.08 59.86
N ALA A 236 -16.11 -11.41 59.91
CA ALA A 236 -16.02 -9.98 60.15
C ALA A 236 -16.71 -9.20 59.01
N PRO A 237 -17.82 -8.48 59.26
CA PRO A 237 -18.52 -7.70 58.26
C PRO A 237 -18.23 -6.21 58.48
N ALA A 238 -17.25 -5.62 57.79
CA ALA A 238 -17.11 -4.16 57.77
C ALA A 238 -16.14 -3.60 56.71
N SER A 239 -15.12 -4.36 56.29
CA SER A 239 -14.05 -3.77 55.47
C SER A 239 -14.41 -3.57 53.99
N SER A 240 -15.41 -4.27 53.45
CA SER A 240 -15.72 -4.22 52.01
C SER A 240 -16.55 -3.00 51.57
N GLU A 241 -17.35 -2.41 52.46
CA GLU A 241 -18.23 -1.28 52.08
C GLU A 241 -17.46 0.03 51.92
N VAL A 242 -16.43 0.26 52.75
CA VAL A 242 -15.59 1.47 52.67
C VAL A 242 -14.79 1.47 51.35
N ASP A 243 -14.29 0.31 50.93
CA ASP A 243 -13.56 0.15 49.67
C ASP A 243 -14.48 0.35 48.45
N ALA A 244 -15.73 -0.11 48.51
CA ALA A 244 -16.68 0.08 47.42
C ALA A 244 -17.04 1.56 47.20
N ALA A 245 -17.21 2.33 48.28
CA ALA A 245 -17.46 3.76 48.21
C ALA A 245 -16.25 4.53 47.63
N ALA A 246 -15.03 4.15 48.04
CA ALA A 246 -13.80 4.75 47.53
C ALA A 246 -13.62 4.52 46.01
N ARG A 247 -13.86 3.28 45.54
CA ARG A 247 -13.78 2.93 44.11
C ARG A 247 -14.83 3.65 43.27
N LYS A 248 -16.04 3.83 43.80
CA LYS A 248 -17.08 4.60 43.12
C LYS A 248 -16.68 6.07 42.94
N ALA A 249 -16.11 6.69 43.99
CA ALA A 249 -15.62 8.07 43.90
C ALA A 249 -14.45 8.20 42.89
N GLU A 250 -13.63 7.16 42.73
CA GLU A 250 -12.57 7.13 41.72
C GLU A 250 -13.11 7.05 40.30
N VAL A 251 -14.16 6.25 40.05
CA VAL A 251 -14.87 6.20 38.77
C VAL A 251 -15.44 7.58 38.41
N GLU A 252 -16.07 8.28 39.36
CA GLU A 252 -16.63 9.63 39.15
C GLU A 252 -15.56 10.66 38.76
N ARG A 253 -14.39 10.64 39.41
CA ARG A 253 -13.25 11.50 39.02
C ARG A 253 -12.72 11.20 37.62
N ALA A 254 -12.66 9.92 37.25
CA ALA A 254 -12.21 9.52 35.93
C ALA A 254 -13.22 9.91 34.83
N ILE A 255 -14.53 9.84 35.11
CA ILE A 255 -15.58 10.33 34.21
C ILE A 255 -15.41 11.82 33.92
N GLU A 256 -15.19 12.63 34.96
CA GLU A 256 -14.98 14.09 34.82
C GLU A 256 -13.69 14.39 34.02
N LYS A 257 -12.61 13.65 34.30
CA LYS A 257 -11.33 13.80 33.60
C LYS A 257 -11.45 13.60 32.08
N TRP A 258 -12.25 12.62 31.65
CA TRP A 258 -12.39 12.26 30.23
C TRP A 258 -13.59 12.92 29.53
N ASN A 259 -14.38 13.71 30.28
CA ASN A 259 -15.59 14.37 29.79
C ASN A 259 -16.54 13.40 29.06
N LEU A 260 -16.82 12.25 29.68
CA LEU A 260 -17.66 11.20 29.11
C LEU A 260 -19.13 11.65 29.04
N ASP A 261 -19.84 11.20 28.01
CA ASP A 261 -21.26 11.50 27.85
C ASP A 261 -22.16 10.68 28.80
N GLU A 262 -23.42 11.09 28.91
CA GLU A 262 -24.42 10.43 29.78
C GLU A 262 -24.65 8.95 29.39
N THR A 263 -24.44 8.60 28.11
CA THR A 263 -24.64 7.24 27.62
C THR A 263 -23.52 6.32 28.11
N ALA A 264 -22.26 6.76 28.01
CA ALA A 264 -21.10 6.06 28.53
C ALA A 264 -21.17 5.92 30.05
N LEU A 265 -21.62 6.98 30.75
CA LEU A 265 -21.87 6.94 32.20
C LEU A 265 -22.93 5.91 32.56
N GLY A 266 -24.06 5.88 31.84
CA GLY A 266 -25.11 4.89 32.03
C GLY A 266 -24.62 3.46 31.82
N ALA A 267 -23.73 3.23 30.85
CA ALA A 267 -23.13 1.92 30.60
C ALA A 267 -22.11 1.52 31.70
N LEU A 268 -21.29 2.46 32.20
CA LEU A 268 -20.34 2.21 33.28
C LEU A 268 -21.02 1.89 34.62
N LEU A 269 -22.17 2.51 34.91
CA LEU A 269 -22.91 2.26 36.15
C LEU A 269 -23.57 0.87 36.19
N GLN A 270 -23.71 0.20 35.04
CA GLN A 270 -24.26 -1.15 34.96
C GLN A 270 -23.24 -2.24 35.27
N ILE A 271 -21.94 -1.92 35.27
CA ILE A 271 -20.86 -2.87 35.57
C ILE A 271 -20.26 -2.61 36.97
N PRO A 272 -19.64 -3.61 37.62
CA PRO A 272 -18.95 -3.41 38.90
C PRO A 272 -17.85 -2.34 38.80
N ALA A 273 -17.67 -1.55 39.87
CA ALA A 273 -16.73 -0.43 39.90
C ALA A 273 -15.29 -0.82 39.49
N ASP A 274 -14.87 -2.05 39.80
CA ASP A 274 -13.55 -2.58 39.45
C ASP A 274 -13.36 -2.70 37.95
N GLN A 275 -14.39 -3.17 37.24
CA GLN A 275 -14.37 -3.31 35.78
C GLN A 275 -14.48 -1.95 35.10
N ALA A 276 -15.25 -1.02 35.69
CA ALA A 276 -15.32 0.36 35.23
C ALA A 276 -13.94 1.03 35.29
N LEU A 277 -13.21 0.90 36.40
CA LEU A 277 -11.85 1.43 36.54
C LEU A 277 -10.87 0.78 35.57
N GLU A 278 -10.95 -0.53 35.32
CA GLU A 278 -10.11 -1.20 34.33
C GLU A 278 -10.31 -0.62 32.92
N ILE A 279 -11.57 -0.42 32.50
CA ILE A 279 -11.89 0.20 31.21
C ILE A 279 -11.37 1.64 31.16
N LEU A 280 -11.57 2.42 32.22
CA LEU A 280 -11.13 3.82 32.29
C LEU A 280 -9.61 3.95 32.31
N ASN A 281 -8.88 3.00 32.90
CA ASN A 281 -7.42 2.95 32.90
C ASN A 281 -6.84 2.48 31.56
N SER A 282 -7.64 1.81 30.72
CA SER A 282 -7.25 1.44 29.36
C SER A 282 -7.38 2.58 28.34
N LEU A 283 -7.99 3.71 28.71
CA LEU A 283 -8.10 4.89 27.87
C LEU A 283 -6.75 5.62 27.75
N ASP A 284 -6.31 5.81 26.51
CA ASP A 284 -5.16 6.65 26.17
C ASP A 284 -5.61 8.05 25.70
N ALA A 285 -4.76 9.06 25.88
CA ALA A 285 -5.02 10.43 25.42
C ALA A 285 -5.20 10.54 23.89
N GLY A 286 -4.74 9.54 23.13
CA GLY A 286 -4.92 9.45 21.68
C GLY A 286 -6.30 8.95 21.22
N VAL A 287 -7.20 8.56 22.13
CA VAL A 287 -8.53 8.06 21.74
C VAL A 287 -9.42 9.22 21.26
N ARG A 288 -9.71 9.25 19.95
CA ARG A 288 -10.46 10.32 19.29
C ARG A 288 -11.88 10.55 19.85
N ASN A 289 -12.51 9.49 20.37
CA ASN A 289 -13.83 9.55 21.00
C ASN A 289 -13.88 8.61 22.22
N PRO A 290 -13.56 9.11 23.43
CA PRO A 290 -13.49 8.27 24.63
C PRO A 290 -14.86 7.71 25.02
N SER A 291 -15.96 8.46 24.87
CA SER A 291 -17.32 8.02 25.20
C SER A 291 -17.76 6.77 24.42
N ALA A 292 -17.48 6.74 23.10
CA ALA A 292 -17.82 5.60 22.26
C ALA A 292 -17.02 4.34 22.63
N PHE A 293 -15.73 4.51 22.94
CA PHE A 293 -14.86 3.42 23.38
C PHE A 293 -15.37 2.80 24.69
N VAL A 294 -15.61 3.65 25.70
CA VAL A 294 -16.10 3.23 27.03
C VAL A 294 -17.45 2.52 26.93
N THR A 295 -18.40 3.08 26.16
CA THR A 295 -19.72 2.47 25.96
C THR A 295 -19.61 1.06 25.35
N THR A 296 -18.72 0.90 24.36
CA THR A 296 -18.50 -0.39 23.68
C THR A 296 -17.84 -1.40 24.61
N ALA A 297 -16.83 -0.98 25.38
CA ALA A 297 -16.14 -1.83 26.33
C ALA A 297 -17.06 -2.28 27.49
N ALA A 298 -17.86 -1.35 28.03
CA ALA A 298 -18.81 -1.65 29.11
C ALA A 298 -19.90 -2.62 28.65
N ARG A 299 -20.48 -2.40 27.45
CA ARG A 299 -21.44 -3.35 26.85
C ARG A 299 -20.83 -4.72 26.65
N LYS A 300 -19.59 -4.78 26.15
CA LYS A 300 -18.88 -6.05 25.98
C LYS A 300 -18.74 -6.81 27.30
N ARG A 301 -18.43 -6.12 28.41
CA ARG A 301 -18.37 -6.72 29.77
C ARG A 301 -19.73 -7.22 30.26
N LEU A 302 -20.80 -6.49 29.97
CA LEU A 302 -22.17 -6.93 30.28
C LEU A 302 -22.56 -8.18 29.48
N GLU A 303 -22.23 -8.21 28.19
CA GLU A 303 -22.51 -9.34 27.30
C GLU A 303 -21.69 -10.59 27.64
N THR A 304 -20.44 -10.43 28.11
CA THR A 304 -19.59 -11.59 28.48
C THR A 304 -19.91 -12.19 29.85
N GLY A 305 -20.83 -11.59 30.62
CA GLY A 305 -21.26 -12.11 31.92
C GLY A 305 -20.20 -11.91 33.02
N ALA A 306 -20.66 -11.48 34.19
CA ALA A 306 -19.83 -11.03 35.32
C ALA A 306 -19.05 -12.14 36.09
N GLY A 307 -18.53 -13.17 35.41
CA GLY A 307 -18.08 -14.41 36.06
C GLY A 307 -16.59 -14.78 35.97
N GLY A 308 -15.76 -14.10 35.18
CA GLY A 308 -14.38 -14.56 34.92
C GLY A 308 -13.31 -13.50 35.20
N PRO A 309 -12.32 -13.75 36.08
CA PRO A 309 -11.17 -12.85 36.23
C PRO A 309 -10.40 -12.75 34.90
N PRO A 310 -9.81 -11.58 34.59
CA PRO A 310 -9.05 -11.38 33.37
C PRO A 310 -7.76 -12.22 33.43
N VAL A 311 -7.75 -13.36 32.74
CA VAL A 311 -6.51 -14.12 32.52
C VAL A 311 -5.70 -13.36 31.47
N ALA A 312 -4.69 -12.64 31.94
CA ALA A 312 -3.73 -11.93 31.11
C ALA A 312 -2.87 -12.95 30.34
N GLY A 313 -3.12 -13.08 29.04
CA GLY A 313 -2.19 -13.68 28.10
C GLY A 313 -2.60 -15.04 27.55
N GLY A 314 -2.84 -15.09 26.24
CA GLY A 314 -2.78 -16.30 25.44
C GLY A 314 -4.13 -16.96 25.17
N SER A 315 -4.44 -17.09 23.88
CA SER A 315 -5.33 -18.11 23.29
C SER A 315 -6.59 -18.44 24.10
N PHE A 316 -7.69 -17.75 23.81
CA PHE A 316 -9.02 -18.03 24.35
C PHE A 316 -9.40 -19.51 24.13
N GLY A 317 -9.21 -20.33 25.15
CA GLY A 317 -9.89 -21.62 25.30
C GLY A 317 -11.32 -21.37 25.76
N MET A 318 -12.18 -20.92 24.85
CA MET A 318 -13.62 -21.09 25.05
C MET A 318 -13.89 -22.59 25.04
N ALA A 319 -14.62 -23.09 26.03
CA ALA A 319 -15.15 -24.45 25.98
C ALA A 319 -15.91 -24.61 24.65
N ASP A 320 -15.61 -25.67 23.89
CA ASP A 320 -16.03 -25.87 22.49
C ASP A 320 -17.54 -25.70 22.23
N GLY A 321 -18.40 -25.71 23.26
CA GLY A 321 -19.84 -25.48 23.15
C GLY A 321 -20.23 -24.04 22.82
N ASP A 322 -19.73 -23.06 23.57
CA ASP A 322 -20.21 -21.66 23.46
C ASP A 322 -19.70 -20.96 22.19
N ALA A 323 -18.54 -21.37 21.68
CA ALA A 323 -17.99 -20.84 20.45
C ALA A 323 -18.84 -21.21 19.22
N VAL A 324 -19.51 -22.37 19.26
CA VAL A 324 -20.39 -22.84 18.18
C VAL A 324 -21.67 -22.01 18.12
N ASP A 325 -22.27 -21.71 19.26
CA ASP A 325 -23.49 -20.90 19.31
C ASP A 325 -23.22 -19.44 18.94
N PHE A 326 -22.08 -18.89 19.34
CA PHE A 326 -21.66 -17.55 18.90
C PHE A 326 -21.44 -17.47 17.39
N ARG A 327 -20.74 -18.45 16.80
CA ARG A 327 -20.56 -18.52 15.34
C ARG A 327 -21.88 -18.70 14.60
N ARG A 328 -22.83 -19.46 15.16
CA ARG A 328 -24.18 -19.60 14.59
C ARG A 328 -24.92 -18.26 14.59
N SER A 329 -24.89 -17.54 15.71
CA SER A 329 -25.50 -16.21 15.85
C SER A 329 -24.92 -15.18 14.87
N LEU A 330 -23.59 -15.14 14.71
CA LEU A 330 -22.94 -14.27 13.73
C LEU A 330 -23.30 -14.63 12.29
N LYS A 331 -23.40 -15.93 11.97
CA LYS A 331 -23.80 -16.39 10.64
C LYS A 331 -25.24 -15.98 10.34
N GLU A 332 -26.15 -16.12 11.30
CA GLU A 332 -27.53 -15.63 11.18
C GLU A 332 -27.59 -14.11 11.01
N GLN A 333 -26.72 -13.35 11.67
CA GLN A 333 -26.61 -11.91 11.48
C GLN A 333 -26.19 -11.54 10.06
N VAL A 334 -25.19 -12.23 9.49
CA VAL A 334 -24.76 -12.06 8.10
C VAL A 334 -25.89 -12.38 7.12
N GLU A 335 -26.58 -13.51 7.31
CA GLU A 335 -27.73 -13.93 6.49
C GLU A 335 -28.89 -12.91 6.54
N ASN A 336 -29.19 -12.37 7.72
CA ASN A 336 -30.23 -11.36 7.88
C ASN A 336 -29.86 -10.05 7.18
N LEU A 337 -28.58 -9.65 7.21
CA LEU A 337 -28.10 -8.48 6.48
C LEU A 337 -28.13 -8.70 4.97
N ILE A 338 -27.71 -9.88 4.50
CA ILE A 338 -27.78 -10.28 3.08
C ILE A 338 -29.22 -10.17 2.56
N ARG A 339 -30.18 -10.76 3.27
CA ARG A 339 -31.61 -10.70 2.90
C ARG A 339 -32.17 -9.30 2.89
N LYS A 340 -31.71 -8.43 3.79
CA LYS A 340 -32.18 -7.04 3.88
C LYS A 340 -31.61 -6.15 2.76
N SER A 341 -30.46 -6.53 2.21
CA SER A 341 -29.71 -5.73 1.22
C SER A 341 -29.96 -6.14 -0.23
N ASP A 342 -30.85 -7.10 -0.52
CA ASP A 342 -31.17 -7.60 -1.87
C ASP A 342 -29.92 -7.84 -2.74
N LEU A 343 -28.91 -8.49 -2.17
CA LEU A 343 -27.65 -8.79 -2.86
C LEU A 343 -27.84 -9.89 -3.90
N ASP A 344 -27.07 -9.82 -5.00
CA ASP A 344 -27.10 -10.86 -6.03
C ASP A 344 -26.38 -12.13 -5.57
N GLU A 345 -26.68 -13.24 -6.25
CA GLU A 345 -26.16 -14.58 -5.93
C GLU A 345 -24.62 -14.64 -5.91
N ARG A 346 -23.96 -13.81 -6.74
CA ARG A 346 -22.51 -13.75 -6.84
C ARG A 346 -21.89 -13.06 -5.63
N ALA A 347 -22.44 -11.92 -5.21
CA ALA A 347 -22.01 -11.21 -4.03
C ALA A 347 -22.26 -12.01 -2.75
N THR A 348 -23.40 -12.71 -2.66
CA THR A 348 -23.68 -13.62 -1.54
C THR A 348 -22.74 -14.82 -1.51
N GLY A 349 -22.47 -15.44 -2.67
CA GLY A 349 -21.51 -16.54 -2.78
C GLY A 349 -20.14 -16.12 -2.24
N LEU A 350 -19.66 -14.95 -2.66
CA LEU A 350 -18.39 -14.39 -2.18
C LEU A 350 -18.40 -14.10 -0.67
N LEU A 351 -19.50 -13.56 -0.13
CA LEU A 351 -19.62 -13.31 1.32
C LEU A 351 -19.59 -14.60 2.15
N HIS A 352 -20.11 -15.72 1.64
CA HIS A 352 -20.05 -17.01 2.32
C HIS A 352 -18.66 -17.66 2.28
N GLU A 353 -17.82 -17.31 1.30
CA GLU A 353 -16.43 -17.76 1.20
C GLU A 353 -15.48 -16.99 2.14
N LEU A 354 -15.88 -15.78 2.56
CA LEU A 354 -15.09 -14.93 3.43
C LEU A 354 -15.17 -15.36 4.91
N PRO A 355 -14.13 -15.05 5.72
CA PRO A 355 -14.27 -15.10 7.18
C PRO A 355 -15.43 -14.23 7.64
N LEU A 356 -16.15 -14.67 8.69
CA LEU A 356 -17.35 -13.97 9.18
C LEU A 356 -17.05 -12.51 9.53
N GLU A 357 -15.87 -12.24 10.10
CA GLU A 357 -15.43 -10.90 10.48
C GLU A 357 -15.31 -9.99 9.25
N GLY A 358 -14.77 -10.51 8.15
CA GLY A 358 -14.65 -9.77 6.88
C GLY A 358 -15.99 -9.52 6.21
N ALA A 359 -16.88 -10.51 6.23
CA ALA A 359 -18.23 -10.35 5.72
C ALA A 359 -19.01 -9.26 6.48
N LEU A 360 -18.93 -9.26 7.82
CA LEU A 360 -19.56 -8.24 8.67
C LEU A 360 -18.95 -6.85 8.48
N GLU A 361 -17.64 -6.75 8.30
CA GLU A 361 -16.97 -5.47 8.00
C GLU A 361 -17.50 -4.88 6.68
N ILE A 362 -17.54 -5.67 5.61
CA ILE A 362 -18.02 -5.26 4.30
C ILE A 362 -19.51 -4.85 4.34
N LEU A 363 -20.36 -5.66 4.99
CA LEU A 363 -21.79 -5.37 5.13
C LEU A 363 -22.03 -4.12 6.00
N GLY A 364 -21.25 -3.93 7.06
CA GLY A 364 -21.29 -2.74 7.91
C GLY A 364 -20.90 -1.47 7.16
N GLU A 365 -19.88 -1.53 6.30
CA GLU A 365 -19.52 -0.42 5.42
C GLU A 365 -20.61 -0.13 4.38
N LEU A 366 -21.17 -1.17 3.77
CA LEU A 366 -22.26 -1.04 2.82
C LEU A 366 -23.45 -0.33 3.47
N GLN A 367 -23.82 -0.69 4.70
CA GLN A 367 -24.92 -0.08 5.43
C GLN A 367 -24.68 1.41 5.70
N ARG A 368 -23.43 1.82 6.00
CA ARG A 368 -23.05 3.24 6.18
C ARG A 368 -23.10 4.03 4.87
N LYS A 369 -22.78 3.39 3.75
CA LYS A 369 -22.72 4.01 2.41
C LYS A 369 -23.97 3.71 1.58
N TRP A 370 -25.03 3.18 2.17
CA TRP A 370 -26.17 2.60 1.44
C TRP A 370 -26.79 3.58 0.44
N GLU A 371 -26.99 4.84 0.84
CA GLU A 371 -27.57 5.89 -0.02
C GLU A 371 -26.64 6.34 -1.16
N GLN A 372 -25.33 6.12 -1.02
CA GLN A 372 -24.32 6.54 -2.00
C GLN A 372 -24.02 5.43 -3.01
N VAL A 373 -24.23 4.17 -2.61
CA VAL A 373 -23.92 3.00 -3.43
C VAL A 373 -25.08 2.72 -4.38
N ARG A 374 -24.86 3.03 -5.66
CA ARG A 374 -25.86 2.80 -6.72
C ARG A 374 -26.18 1.32 -6.96
N ASN A 375 -25.22 0.42 -6.73
CA ASN A 375 -25.40 -1.02 -6.89
C ASN A 375 -24.72 -1.74 -5.70
N PRO A 376 -25.51 -2.19 -4.70
CA PRO A 376 -24.97 -2.81 -3.48
C PRO A 376 -24.23 -4.12 -3.77
N SER A 377 -24.74 -4.96 -4.68
CA SER A 377 -24.11 -6.23 -5.06
C SER A 377 -22.72 -6.04 -5.66
N ALA A 378 -22.57 -5.06 -6.56
CA ALA A 378 -21.26 -4.75 -7.16
C ALA A 378 -20.27 -4.18 -6.13
N TYR A 379 -20.75 -3.39 -5.16
CA TYR A 379 -19.91 -2.88 -4.08
C TYR A 379 -19.38 -4.02 -3.21
N VAL A 380 -20.29 -4.89 -2.72
CA VAL A 380 -19.95 -6.03 -1.87
C VAL A 380 -18.99 -6.97 -2.57
N PHE A 381 -19.24 -7.29 -3.85
CA PHE A 381 -18.36 -8.15 -4.63
C PHE A 381 -16.94 -7.58 -4.71
N ASN A 382 -16.80 -6.31 -5.10
CA ASN A 382 -15.49 -5.66 -5.20
C ASN A 382 -14.78 -5.53 -3.84
N ALA A 383 -15.54 -5.27 -2.77
CA ALA A 383 -14.99 -5.20 -1.41
C ALA A 383 -14.52 -6.58 -0.93
N GLY A 384 -15.26 -7.64 -1.26
CA GLY A 384 -14.90 -9.02 -0.94
C GLY A 384 -13.63 -9.46 -1.67
N VAL A 385 -13.48 -9.15 -2.95
CA VAL A 385 -12.24 -9.43 -3.72
C VAL A 385 -11.05 -8.73 -3.07
N LYS A 386 -11.18 -7.44 -2.73
CA LYS A 386 -10.12 -6.69 -2.02
C LYS A 386 -9.80 -7.28 -0.64
N PHE A 387 -10.80 -7.79 0.06
CA PHE A 387 -10.59 -8.45 1.36
C PHE A 387 -9.83 -9.78 1.18
N GLN A 388 -10.17 -10.57 0.16
CA GLN A 388 -9.42 -11.78 -0.18
C GLN A 388 -7.97 -11.46 -0.59
N GLU A 389 -7.75 -10.41 -1.38
CA GLU A 389 -6.41 -9.92 -1.68
C GLU A 389 -5.68 -9.56 -0.38
N LYS A 390 -6.31 -8.82 0.53
CA LYS A 390 -5.71 -8.46 1.83
C LYS A 390 -5.37 -9.67 2.70
N LEU A 391 -6.20 -10.73 2.66
CA LEU A 391 -5.93 -12.00 3.33
C LEU A 391 -4.76 -12.75 2.69
N ALA A 392 -4.73 -12.83 1.36
CA ALA A 392 -3.64 -13.48 0.62
C ALA A 392 -2.29 -12.79 0.86
N HIS A 393 -2.29 -11.48 1.07
CA HIS A 393 -1.11 -10.70 1.43
C HIS A 393 -0.82 -10.69 2.94
N GLY A 394 -1.47 -11.56 3.71
CA GLY A 394 -1.02 -11.97 5.04
C GLY A 394 -1.37 -11.05 6.20
N GLY A 395 -2.42 -10.20 6.10
CA GLY A 395 -3.12 -9.58 7.25
C GLY A 395 -2.29 -8.72 8.24
N ARG A 396 -0.97 -8.66 8.10
CA ARG A 396 -0.09 -7.78 8.87
C ARG A 396 -0.07 -6.44 8.15
N PRO A 397 -0.41 -5.32 8.81
CA PRO A 397 -0.23 -4.00 8.21
C PRO A 397 1.22 -3.89 7.74
N SER A 398 1.39 -3.71 6.42
CA SER A 398 2.67 -3.68 5.72
C SER A 398 3.47 -2.42 6.08
N GLN A 399 3.92 -2.34 7.34
CA GLN A 399 4.66 -1.19 7.86
C GLN A 399 6.08 -1.52 8.35
N ALA A 400 6.52 -2.79 8.40
CA ALA A 400 7.84 -3.09 8.97
C ALA A 400 8.82 -3.90 8.09
N LEU A 401 8.41 -4.41 6.92
CA LEU A 401 9.36 -5.08 6.02
C LEU A 401 10.09 -4.04 5.17
N GLY A 402 11.42 -4.03 5.27
CA GLY A 402 12.29 -3.20 4.45
C GLY A 402 12.11 -3.45 2.95
N PRO A 403 12.50 -2.50 2.09
CA PRO A 403 12.25 -2.55 0.65
C PRO A 403 12.76 -3.84 -0.02
N ALA A 404 13.93 -4.35 0.40
CA ALA A 404 14.49 -5.60 -0.12
C ALA A 404 13.61 -6.82 0.19
N ALA A 405 13.06 -6.92 1.41
CA ALA A 405 12.22 -8.04 1.80
C ALA A 405 10.87 -8.05 1.05
N ARG A 406 10.38 -6.86 0.65
CA ARG A 406 9.17 -6.75 -0.19
C ARG A 406 9.41 -7.25 -1.60
N LEU A 407 10.57 -6.96 -2.17
CA LEU A 407 10.94 -7.46 -3.50
C LEU A 407 11.07 -8.99 -3.50
N VAL A 408 11.70 -9.58 -2.47
CA VAL A 408 11.77 -11.04 -2.32
C VAL A 408 10.37 -11.66 -2.30
N GLN A 409 9.47 -11.15 -1.45
CA GLN A 409 8.10 -11.65 -1.37
C GLN A 409 7.33 -11.48 -2.69
N HIS A 410 7.58 -10.38 -3.40
CA HIS A 410 6.95 -10.12 -4.69
C HIS A 410 7.41 -11.11 -5.77
N VAL A 411 8.72 -11.36 -5.86
CA VAL A 411 9.31 -12.34 -6.78
C VAL A 411 8.82 -13.76 -6.49
N GLU A 412 8.77 -14.15 -5.21
CA GLU A 412 8.23 -15.47 -4.80
C GLU A 412 6.74 -15.61 -5.12
N ALA A 413 5.93 -14.58 -4.87
CA ALA A 413 4.51 -14.60 -5.18
C ALA A 413 4.24 -14.70 -6.69
N LEU A 414 5.01 -13.97 -7.50
CA LEU A 414 4.92 -14.05 -8.97
C LEU A 414 5.38 -15.42 -9.49
N ALA A 415 6.49 -15.95 -8.97
CA ALA A 415 6.98 -17.29 -9.33
C ALA A 415 5.95 -18.39 -9.03
N ALA A 416 5.30 -18.31 -7.85
CA ALA A 416 4.24 -19.24 -7.47
C ALA A 416 3.00 -19.11 -8.37
N ARG A 417 2.59 -17.88 -8.69
CA ARG A 417 1.45 -17.62 -9.60
C ARG A 417 1.68 -18.19 -11.00
N LEU A 418 2.92 -18.08 -11.50
CA LEU A 418 3.32 -18.55 -12.82
C LEU A 418 3.67 -20.05 -12.85
N ARG A 419 3.61 -20.73 -11.70
CA ARG A 419 3.94 -22.16 -11.55
C ARG A 419 5.32 -22.51 -12.12
N LEU A 420 6.32 -21.69 -11.83
CA LEU A 420 7.70 -21.97 -12.24
C LEU A 420 8.22 -23.25 -11.59
N ASP A 421 9.02 -24.02 -12.34
CA ASP A 421 9.69 -25.19 -11.81
C ASP A 421 10.87 -24.81 -10.89
N ALA A 422 11.38 -25.80 -10.14
CA ALA A 422 12.44 -25.57 -9.16
C ALA A 422 13.73 -25.03 -9.80
N ASP A 423 14.04 -25.43 -11.04
CA ASP A 423 15.24 -24.98 -11.76
C ASP A 423 15.12 -23.51 -12.18
N ALA A 424 13.94 -23.09 -12.65
CA ALA A 424 13.67 -21.71 -13.02
C ALA A 424 13.64 -20.79 -11.79
N VAL A 425 13.08 -21.24 -10.66
CA VAL A 425 13.14 -20.52 -9.38
C VAL A 425 14.60 -20.40 -8.92
N HIS A 426 15.39 -21.47 -9.00
CA HIS A 426 16.81 -21.42 -8.67
C HIS A 426 17.59 -20.44 -9.56
N ALA A 427 17.30 -20.43 -10.87
CA ALA A 427 17.89 -19.46 -11.79
C ALA A 427 17.49 -17.99 -11.46
N LEU A 428 16.28 -17.73 -10.96
CA LEU A 428 15.91 -16.38 -10.52
C LEU A 428 16.71 -15.91 -9.29
N HIS A 429 17.12 -16.83 -8.42
CA HIS A 429 17.95 -16.49 -7.26
C HIS A 429 19.41 -16.19 -7.60
N THR A 430 19.89 -16.51 -8.81
CA THR A 430 21.26 -16.19 -9.25
C THR A 430 21.40 -14.77 -9.81
N VAL A 431 20.29 -14.07 -10.07
CA VAL A 431 20.29 -12.69 -10.56
C VAL A 431 19.86 -11.71 -9.45
N PRO A 432 20.24 -10.41 -9.53
CA PRO A 432 19.76 -9.40 -8.59
C PRO A 432 18.21 -9.36 -8.53
N LEU A 433 17.66 -9.07 -7.35
CA LEU A 433 16.21 -9.10 -7.08
C LEU A 433 15.41 -8.19 -8.03
N GLU A 434 15.99 -7.05 -8.41
CA GLU A 434 15.39 -6.10 -9.34
C GLU A 434 15.30 -6.69 -10.76
N ALA A 435 16.34 -7.43 -11.18
CA ALA A 435 16.34 -8.12 -12.46
C ALA A 435 15.35 -9.30 -12.45
N ALA A 436 15.30 -10.08 -11.36
CA ALA A 436 14.32 -11.16 -11.19
C ALA A 436 12.88 -10.64 -11.31
N ALA A 437 12.54 -9.54 -10.62
CA ALA A 437 11.23 -8.90 -10.72
C ALA A 437 10.92 -8.45 -12.16
N GLY A 438 11.87 -7.80 -12.83
CA GLY A 438 11.69 -7.36 -14.22
C GLY A 438 11.48 -8.50 -15.22
N ILE A 439 12.14 -9.65 -15.03
CA ILE A 439 11.94 -10.85 -15.87
C ILE A 439 10.50 -11.38 -15.70
N LEU A 440 10.01 -11.45 -14.46
CA LEU A 440 8.68 -11.95 -14.15
C LEU A 440 7.57 -11.00 -14.62
N GLU A 441 7.77 -9.69 -14.55
CA GLU A 441 6.81 -8.69 -15.06
C GLU A 441 6.72 -8.69 -16.60
N GLN A 442 7.81 -9.01 -17.29
CA GLN A 442 7.82 -9.14 -18.75
C GLN A 442 7.08 -10.38 -19.23
N MET A 443 6.78 -11.34 -18.37
CA MET A 443 5.98 -12.51 -18.73
C MET A 443 4.49 -12.17 -18.72
N HIS A 444 3.92 -12.04 -19.91
CA HIS A 444 2.48 -11.94 -20.13
C HIS A 444 1.84 -13.33 -20.18
N ASP A 445 0.51 -13.42 -19.97
CA ASP A 445 -0.29 -14.66 -19.93
C ASP A 445 -0.28 -15.51 -21.23
N GLY A 446 0.60 -15.22 -22.20
CA GLY A 446 0.75 -15.92 -23.47
C GLY A 446 2.04 -16.73 -23.64
N VAL A 447 2.93 -16.77 -22.63
CA VAL A 447 4.17 -17.56 -22.73
C VAL A 447 3.86 -19.04 -22.53
N GLY A 448 4.03 -19.85 -23.58
CA GLY A 448 3.66 -21.27 -23.57
C GLY A 448 4.42 -22.13 -22.55
N ASN A 449 5.66 -21.75 -22.18
CA ASN A 449 6.39 -22.36 -21.06
C ASN A 449 7.14 -21.27 -20.25
N PRO A 450 6.60 -20.85 -19.09
CA PRO A 450 7.16 -19.77 -18.29
C PRO A 450 8.55 -20.12 -17.72
N SER A 451 8.78 -21.37 -17.30
CA SER A 451 10.07 -21.81 -16.75
C SER A 451 11.22 -21.72 -17.76
N ASP A 452 10.98 -22.13 -19.01
CA ASP A 452 11.98 -22.05 -20.08
C ASP A 452 12.34 -20.61 -20.43
N PHE A 453 11.34 -19.72 -20.42
CA PHE A 453 11.56 -18.29 -20.67
C PHE A 453 12.45 -17.67 -19.59
N VAL A 454 12.16 -17.94 -18.31
CA VAL A 454 12.95 -17.45 -17.18
C VAL A 454 14.39 -17.95 -17.29
N ARG A 455 14.61 -19.25 -17.48
CA ARG A 455 15.95 -19.84 -17.59
C ARG A 455 16.77 -19.22 -18.74
N ARG A 456 16.19 -19.10 -19.93
CA ARG A 456 16.87 -18.49 -21.09
C ARG A 456 17.18 -17.00 -20.87
N THR A 457 16.31 -16.29 -20.17
CA THR A 457 16.50 -14.86 -19.90
C THR A 457 17.60 -14.64 -18.87
N VAL A 458 17.61 -15.42 -17.79
CA VAL A 458 18.70 -15.44 -16.80
C VAL A 458 20.03 -15.83 -17.45
N GLU A 459 20.04 -16.87 -18.28
CA GLU A 459 21.25 -17.30 -19.01
C GLU A 459 21.79 -16.17 -19.90
N ARG A 460 20.91 -15.44 -20.60
CA ARG A 460 21.31 -14.28 -21.41
C ARG A 460 21.90 -13.16 -20.56
N ILE A 461 21.35 -12.89 -19.38
CA ILE A 461 21.89 -11.89 -18.45
C ILE A 461 23.30 -12.30 -17.99
N HIS A 462 23.50 -13.58 -17.66
CA HIS A 462 24.83 -14.10 -17.31
C HIS A 462 25.81 -14.02 -18.48
N GLN A 463 25.40 -14.37 -19.70
CA GLN A 463 26.23 -14.26 -20.90
C GLN A 463 26.60 -12.80 -21.22
N GLN A 464 25.66 -11.86 -21.03
CA GLN A 464 25.94 -10.43 -21.18
C GLN A 464 26.92 -9.93 -20.12
N ALA A 465 26.79 -10.36 -18.86
CA ALA A 465 27.73 -10.03 -17.80
C ALA A 465 29.14 -10.58 -18.08
N ALA A 466 29.24 -11.81 -18.60
CA ALA A 466 30.51 -12.43 -18.97
C ALA A 466 31.19 -11.76 -20.18
N GLY A 467 30.42 -11.21 -21.11
CA GLY A 467 30.94 -10.46 -22.26
C GLY A 467 31.66 -9.15 -21.90
N PHE A 468 31.47 -8.63 -20.68
CA PHE A 468 32.12 -7.43 -20.19
C PHE A 468 33.50 -7.67 -19.51
N GLY A 469 34.07 -8.87 -19.62
CA GLY A 469 35.51 -9.09 -19.38
C GLY A 469 35.98 -9.04 -17.92
N GLY A 470 35.07 -8.96 -16.95
CA GLY A 470 35.39 -9.13 -15.53
C GLY A 470 35.23 -10.59 -15.10
N PRO A 471 36.09 -11.13 -14.22
CA PRO A 471 35.87 -12.45 -13.62
C PRO A 471 34.51 -12.45 -12.91
N ALA A 472 33.70 -13.46 -13.19
CA ALA A 472 32.39 -13.61 -12.57
C ALA A 472 32.56 -13.65 -11.03
N PRO A 473 31.82 -12.83 -10.26
CA PRO A 473 31.86 -12.92 -8.81
C PRO A 473 31.38 -14.31 -8.39
N ASP A 474 32.22 -15.02 -7.63
CA ASP A 474 31.87 -16.33 -7.09
C ASP A 474 30.65 -16.16 -6.18
N PRO A 475 29.50 -16.80 -6.48
CA PRO A 475 28.27 -16.63 -5.71
C PRO A 475 28.37 -17.15 -4.27
N TYR A 476 29.47 -17.83 -3.91
CA TYR A 476 29.75 -18.30 -2.56
C TYR A 476 30.93 -17.60 -1.87
N ALA A 477 31.56 -16.61 -2.51
CA ALA A 477 32.55 -15.79 -1.83
C ALA A 477 31.85 -14.99 -0.73
N SER A 478 32.24 -15.22 0.53
CA SER A 478 31.77 -14.41 1.65
C SER A 478 32.01 -12.93 1.34
N GLY A 479 31.16 -12.03 1.85
CA GLY A 479 31.27 -10.59 1.55
C GLY A 479 32.68 -10.02 1.80
N GLU A 480 33.45 -10.62 2.71
CA GLU A 480 34.87 -10.32 2.93
C GLU A 480 35.79 -10.72 1.77
N GLN A 481 35.60 -11.90 1.16
CA GLN A 481 36.40 -12.33 0.02
C GLN A 481 36.12 -11.50 -1.23
N ALA A 482 34.87 -11.09 -1.44
CA ALA A 482 34.51 -10.19 -2.53
C ALA A 482 35.12 -8.78 -2.34
N LEU A 483 35.15 -8.26 -1.11
CA LEU A 483 35.82 -7.01 -0.78
C LEU A 483 37.34 -7.11 -0.94
N ALA A 484 37.94 -8.22 -0.51
CA ALA A 484 39.38 -8.46 -0.65
C ALA A 484 39.80 -8.53 -2.12
N GLN A 485 39.08 -9.27 -2.98
CA GLN A 485 39.38 -9.33 -4.41
C GLN A 485 39.20 -7.98 -5.11
N ARG A 486 38.23 -7.17 -4.68
CA ARG A 486 38.00 -5.83 -5.22
C ARG A 486 39.07 -4.84 -4.78
N ALA A 487 39.54 -4.93 -3.54
CA ALA A 487 40.66 -4.15 -3.03
C ALA A 487 41.98 -4.54 -3.72
N GLU A 488 42.21 -5.83 -3.96
CA GLU A 488 43.40 -6.34 -4.66
C GLU A 488 43.43 -5.90 -6.13
N GLY A 489 42.27 -5.90 -6.82
CA GLY A 489 42.14 -5.36 -8.18
C GLY A 489 42.43 -3.85 -8.25
N MET A 490 41.90 -3.08 -7.29
CA MET A 490 42.10 -1.63 -7.23
C MET A 490 43.55 -1.27 -6.89
N ALA A 491 44.21 -2.05 -6.04
CA ALA A 491 45.62 -1.88 -5.70
C ALA A 491 46.55 -2.20 -6.89
N ARG A 492 46.23 -3.21 -7.71
CA ARG A 492 46.95 -3.49 -8.97
C ARG A 492 46.77 -2.35 -9.99
N GLU A 493 45.57 -1.79 -10.13
CA GLU A 493 45.33 -0.63 -11.02
C GLU A 493 46.12 0.61 -10.57
N LEU A 494 46.31 0.78 -9.27
CA LEU A 494 47.10 1.89 -8.70
C LEU A 494 48.61 1.63 -8.69
N GLY A 495 49.06 0.49 -9.22
CA GLY A 495 50.48 0.13 -9.31
C GLY A 495 51.14 -0.12 -7.95
N VAL A 496 50.35 -0.52 -6.94
CA VAL A 496 50.87 -0.90 -5.62
C VAL A 496 51.62 -2.23 -5.77
N ASP A 497 52.88 -2.25 -5.36
CA ASP A 497 53.71 -3.46 -5.44
C ASP A 497 53.21 -4.54 -4.48
N GLU A 498 53.39 -5.82 -4.85
CA GLU A 498 52.85 -6.96 -4.09
C GLU A 498 53.36 -7.03 -2.64
N ASN A 499 54.52 -6.43 -2.33
CA ASN A 499 55.04 -6.38 -0.95
C ASN A 499 54.32 -5.32 -0.10
N SER A 500 53.87 -4.22 -0.71
CA SER A 500 53.04 -3.20 -0.05
C SER A 500 51.58 -3.62 0.12
N LEU A 501 51.12 -4.62 -0.65
CA LEU A 501 49.75 -5.14 -0.61
C LEU A 501 49.59 -6.25 0.45
N ALA A 502 50.68 -6.94 0.78
CA ALA A 502 50.74 -7.96 1.82
C ALA A 502 50.94 -7.40 3.25
N ALA A 503 51.41 -6.16 3.36
CA ALA A 503 51.61 -5.42 4.61
C ALA A 503 50.36 -4.61 4.97
#